data_AF-A0A6L5BPI6-F1
#
_entry.id   AF-A0A6L5BPI6-F1
#
_cell.length_a   1.000
_cell.length_b   1.000
_cell.length_c   1.000
_cell.angle_alpha   90.00
_cell.angle_beta   90.00
_cell.angle_gamma   90.00
#
_symmetry.space_group_name_H-M   'P 1'
#
loop_
_entity.id
_entity.type
_entity.pdbx_description
1 polymer ?
#
loop_
_entity_poly.entity_id
_entity_poly.type
_entity_poly.pdbx_seq_one_letter_code
_entity_poly.pdbx_strand_id
1 'polypeptide(L)'
;MGSESKSLILQQRVTQNDSTNLHCREITLRLSADCRELVLSRYTEHYGPALVRWMERSHTVSVSDLFRWLVANGERGVIRSEA
;
A
#
# COMPACT_ATOMS: atom_id res chain seq x y z
N MET A 1 21.59 1.20 -9.88
CA MET A 1 20.32 0.46 -9.91
C MET A 1 19.58 0.82 -8.64
N GLY A 2 18.52 1.61 -8.75
CA GLY A 2 17.81 2.16 -7.59
C GLY A 2 17.24 1.03 -6.74
N SER A 3 17.48 1.08 -5.44
CA SER A 3 16.87 0.19 -4.46
C SER A 3 15.38 0.08 -4.78
N GLU A 4 14.91 -1.10 -5.19
CA GLU A 4 13.48 -1.40 -5.20
C GLU A 4 12.98 -1.06 -3.80
N SER A 5 12.30 0.08 -3.69
CA SER A 5 11.80 0.54 -2.41
C SER A 5 10.74 -0.49 -2.00
N LYS A 6 11.13 -1.40 -1.09
CA LYS A 6 10.33 -2.55 -0.67
C LYS A 6 8.93 -2.06 -0.28
N SER A 7 7.94 -2.35 -1.11
CA SER A 7 6.55 -2.08 -0.82
C SER A 7 5.97 -3.24 -0.02
N LEU A 8 5.08 -2.92 0.92
CA LEU A 8 4.25 -3.86 1.62
C LEU A 8 2.90 -3.93 0.90
N ILE A 9 2.50 -5.12 0.46
CA ILE A 9 1.14 -5.36 -0.01
C ILE A 9 0.26 -5.48 1.23
N LEU A 10 -0.59 -4.48 1.48
CA LEU A 10 -1.52 -4.49 2.62
C LEU A 10 -2.77 -5.30 2.31
N GLN A 11 -3.21 -5.25 1.06
CA GLN A 11 -4.40 -5.96 0.60
C GLN A 11 -4.28 -6.28 -0.88
N GLN A 12 -4.61 -7.51 -1.26
CA GLN A 12 -4.78 -7.89 -2.64
C GLN A 12 -6.09 -8.66 -2.78
N ARG A 13 -6.87 -8.33 -3.80
CA ARG A 13 -8.10 -9.03 -4.12
C ARG A 13 -8.21 -9.19 -5.63
N VAL A 14 -8.40 -10.43 -6.05
CA VAL A 14 -8.77 -10.78 -7.42
C VAL A 14 -10.21 -11.27 -7.38
N THR A 15 -11.05 -10.76 -8.27
CA THR A 15 -12.45 -11.18 -8.40
C THR A 15 -12.73 -11.49 -9.85
N GLN A 16 -13.24 -12.69 -10.11
CA GLN A 16 -13.68 -13.11 -11.43
C GLN A 16 -15.19 -12.94 -11.50
N ASN A 17 -15.65 -12.01 -12.34
CA ASN A 17 -17.08 -11.72 -12.49
C ASN A 17 -17.74 -12.64 -13.52
N ASP A 18 -16.98 -13.04 -14.56
CA ASP A 18 -17.35 -14.09 -15.51
C ASP A 18 -16.08 -14.77 -16.06
N SER A 19 -16.22 -15.73 -16.97
CA SER A 19 -15.08 -16.47 -17.53
C SER A 19 -14.07 -15.60 -18.28
N THR A 20 -14.42 -14.36 -18.61
CA THR A 20 -13.62 -13.44 -19.44
C THR A 20 -13.26 -12.13 -18.74
N ASN A 21 -13.91 -11.79 -17.62
CA ASN A 21 -13.71 -10.53 -16.91
C ASN A 21 -13.13 -10.77 -15.50
N LEU A 22 -11.89 -10.30 -15.30
CA LEU A 22 -11.16 -10.34 -14.05
C LEU A 22 -10.93 -8.92 -13.53
N HIS A 23 -11.19 -8.71 -12.25
CA HIS A 23 -10.87 -7.49 -11.54
C HIS A 23 -9.76 -7.74 -10.53
N CYS A 24 -8.64 -7.06 -10.69
CA CYS A 24 -7.57 -7.01 -9.70
C CYS A 24 -7.66 -5.71 -8.91
N ARG A 25 -7.46 -5.79 -7.60
CA ARG A 25 -7.27 -4.63 -6.72
C ARG A 25 -6.15 -4.91 -5.75
N GLU A 26 -5.21 -3.98 -5.67
CA GLU A 26 -4.08 -4.05 -4.76
C GLU A 26 -3.94 -2.74 -4.00
N ILE A 27 -3.64 -2.84 -2.71
CA ILE A 27 -3.26 -1.72 -1.87
C ILE A 27 -1.84 -1.98 -1.39
N THR A 28 -0.93 -1.09 -1.74
CA THR A 28 0.47 -1.15 -1.35
C THR A 28 0.85 0.04 -0.50
N LEU A 29 1.81 -0.17 0.39
CA LEU A 29 2.38 0.84 1.26
C LEU A 29 3.90 0.85 1.09
N ARG A 30 4.49 2.03 0.89
CA ARG A 30 5.92 2.14 0.59
C ARG A 30 6.48 3.43 1.15
N LEU A 31 7.74 3.42 1.57
CA LEU A 31 8.48 4.66 1.84
C LEU A 31 8.95 5.29 0.52
N SER A 32 8.93 6.62 0.44
CA SER A 32 9.59 7.37 -0.63
C SER A 32 11.09 7.05 -0.66
N ALA A 33 11.75 7.29 -1.79
CA ALA A 33 13.17 6.96 -1.96
C ALA A 33 14.09 7.71 -0.97
N ASP A 34 13.66 8.86 -0.47
CA ASP A 34 14.35 9.67 0.53
C ASP A 34 13.88 9.39 1.98
N CYS A 35 12.99 8.41 2.17
CA CYS A 35 12.39 8.01 3.45
C CYS A 35 11.63 9.13 4.17
N ARG A 36 11.22 10.20 3.47
CA ARG A 36 10.49 11.34 4.07
C ARG A 36 8.99 11.16 4.08
N GLU A 37 8.47 10.33 3.18
CA GLU A 37 7.04 10.16 2.97
C GLU A 37 6.66 8.69 2.97
N LEU A 38 5.47 8.40 3.50
CA LEU A 38 4.80 7.13 3.37
C LEU A 38 3.72 7.26 2.29
N VAL A 39 3.80 6.40 1.29
CA VAL A 39 2.91 6.39 0.12
C VAL A 39 2.02 5.16 0.18
N LEU A 40 0.71 5.38 0.23
CA LEU A 40 -0.31 4.36 0.09
C LEU A 40 -0.85 4.41 -1.35
N SER A 41 -0.58 3.39 -2.14
CA SER A 41 -1.10 3.26 -3.50
C SER A 41 -2.26 2.27 -3.53
N ARG A 42 -3.32 2.62 -4.27
CA ARG A 42 -4.44 1.73 -4.57
C ARG A 42 -4.51 1.53 -6.07
N TYR A 43 -4.09 0.34 -6.50
CA TYR A 43 -4.18 -0.12 -7.87
C TYR A 43 -5.50 -0.87 -8.11
N THR A 44 -6.14 -0.59 -9.24
CA THR A 44 -7.30 -1.34 -9.73
C THR A 44 -7.15 -1.59 -11.21
N GLU A 45 -7.38 -2.83 -11.62
CA GLU A 45 -7.29 -3.24 -13.01
C GLU A 45 -8.44 -4.16 -13.38
N HIS A 46 -8.99 -3.93 -14.55
CA HIS A 46 -9.98 -4.77 -15.19
C HIS A 46 -9.35 -5.40 -16.43
N TYR A 47 -9.32 -6.73 -16.45
CA TYR A 47 -8.95 -7.52 -17.61
C TYR A 47 -10.22 -8.06 -18.24
N GLY A 48 -10.43 -7.75 -19.52
CA GLY A 48 -11.54 -8.26 -20.30
C GLY A 48 -11.24 -8.21 -21.81
N PRO A 49 -11.98 -8.96 -22.63
CA PRO A 49 -11.67 -9.15 -24.06
C PRO A 49 -11.79 -7.86 -24.89
N ALA A 50 -12.51 -6.86 -24.39
CA ALA A 50 -12.73 -5.60 -25.09
C ALA A 50 -11.69 -4.51 -24.75
N LEU A 51 -11.17 -4.46 -23.51
CA LEU A 51 -10.16 -3.48 -23.11
C LEU A 51 -9.61 -3.76 -21.69
N VAL A 52 -8.29 -3.64 -21.51
CA VAL A 52 -7.67 -3.52 -20.20
C VAL A 52 -7.82 -2.09 -19.71
N ARG A 53 -8.47 -1.89 -18.57
CA ARG A 53 -8.57 -0.57 -17.91
C ARG A 53 -7.92 -0.66 -16.55
N TRP A 54 -6.94 0.20 -16.29
CA TRP A 54 -6.32 0.31 -14.98
C TRP A 54 -6.37 1.74 -14.46
N MET A 55 -6.31 1.86 -13.15
CA MET A 55 -6.21 3.13 -12.45
C MET A 55 -5.43 2.91 -11.16
N GLU A 56 -4.49 3.82 -10.90
CA GLU A 56 -3.79 3.93 -9.63
C GLU A 56 -4.11 5.27 -8.98
N ARG A 57 -4.32 5.26 -7.67
CA ARG A 57 -4.41 6.47 -6.85
C ARG A 57 -3.45 6.34 -5.69
N SER A 58 -2.70 7.40 -5.42
CA SER A 58 -1.74 7.41 -4.32
C SER A 58 -2.10 8.50 -3.32
N HIS A 59 -1.92 8.18 -2.04
CA HIS A 59 -2.01 9.10 -0.93
C HIS A 59 -0.68 9.12 -0.21
N THR A 60 -0.23 10.32 0.15
CA THR A 60 1.09 10.52 0.73
C THR A 60 0.95 11.26 2.04
N VAL A 61 1.74 10.85 3.04
CA VAL A 61 1.88 11.54 4.32
C VAL A 61 3.35 11.64 4.68
N SER A 62 3.80 12.73 5.31
CA SER A 62 5.16 12.79 5.81
C SER A 62 5.34 11.78 6.95
N VAL A 63 6.53 11.16 7.02
CA VAL A 63 6.86 10.21 8.09
C VAL A 63 6.82 10.90 9.45
N SER A 64 7.20 12.17 9.53
CA SER A 64 7.13 12.96 10.76
C SER A 64 5.69 13.13 11.25
N ASP A 65 4.73 13.37 10.35
CA ASP A 65 3.32 13.49 10.72
C ASP A 65 2.76 12.15 11.17
N LEU A 66 3.13 11.07 10.48
CA LEU A 66 2.76 9.71 10.87
C LEU A 66 3.28 9.36 12.26
N PHE A 67 4.54 9.68 12.57
CA PHE A 67 5.10 9.44 13.90
C PHE A 67 4.35 10.21 14.98
N ARG A 68 4.06 11.49 14.74
CA ARG A 68 3.25 12.29 15.68
C ARG A 68 1.88 11.66 15.90
N TRP A 69 1.24 11.20 14.83
CA TRP A 69 -0.05 10.51 14.93
C TRP A 69 0.05 9.19 15.70
N LEU A 70 1.08 8.36 15.43
CA LEU A 70 1.30 7.09 16.13
C LEU A 70 1.57 7.29 17.62
N VAL A 71 2.34 8.31 18.01
CA VAL A 71 2.58 8.63 19.43
C VAL A 71 1.28 9.07 20.12
N ALA A 72 0.42 9.79 19.42
CA ALA A 72 -0.83 10.29 19.97
C ALA A 72 -1.95 9.25 20.02
N ASN A 73 -1.99 8.30 19.07
CA ASN A 73 -3.14 7.41 18.86
C ASN A 73 -2.80 5.91 18.94
N GLY A 74 -1.52 5.54 18.91
CA GLY A 74 -1.09 4.14 18.89
C GLY A 74 -1.17 3.47 20.26
N GLU A 75 -1.44 2.18 20.26
CA GLU A 75 -1.36 1.36 21.48
C GLU A 75 0.09 1.21 21.94
N ARG A 76 0.31 1.35 23.25
CA ARG A 76 1.65 1.23 23.85
C ARG A 76 1.92 -0.23 24.19
N GLY A 77 2.68 -0.93 23.34
CA GLY A 77 3.31 -2.20 23.68
C GLY A 77 4.66 -1.97 24.36
N VAL A 78 4.81 -2.33 25.64
CA VAL A 78 6.12 -2.35 26.30
C VAL A 78 6.63 -3.79 26.30
N ILE A 79 7.60 -4.09 25.44
CA ILE A 79 8.33 -5.35 25.48
C ILE A 79 9.54 -5.13 26.38
N ARG A 80 9.51 -5.65 27.61
CA ARG A 80 10.71 -5.71 28.46
C ARG A 80 11.54 -6.91 28.03
N SER A 81 12.79 -6.68 27.66
CA SER A 81 13.78 -7.76 27.59
C SER A 81 14.16 -8.12 29.02
N GLU A 82 13.87 -9.35 29.45
CA GLU A 82 14.47 -9.89 30.66
C GLU A 82 15.92 -10.27 30.34
N ALA A 83 16.84 -9.84 31.20
CA ALA A 83 18.27 -10.15 31.13
C ALA A 83 18.59 -11.36 32.00
#